data_AF-A1BIH5-F1
#
_entry.id   AF-A1BIH5-F1
#
_cell.length_a   1.000
_cell.length_b   1.000
_cell.length_c   1.000
_cell.angle_alpha   90.00
_cell.angle_beta   90.00
_cell.angle_gamma   90.00
#
_symmetry.space_group_name_H-M   'P 1'
#
loop_
_entity.id
_entity.type
_entity.pdbx_description
1 polymer ?
#
loop_
_entity_poly.entity_id
_entity_poly.type
_entity_poly.pdbx_seq_one_letter_code
_entity_poly.pdbx_strand_id
1 'polypeptide(L)' 'MNMSPTVFCEQGFRFFFFSREESRMHVHILSGDGEAKYWLEP' A
#
# COMPACT_ATOMS: atom_id res chain seq x y z
N MET A 1 7.05 14.63 0.08
CA MET A 1 6.59 13.25 -0.21
C MET A 1 5.30 13.05 0.54
N ASN A 2 4.18 12.92 -0.17
CA ASN A 2 2.86 12.81 0.46
C ASN A 2 2.81 11.49 1.25
N MET A 3 2.95 11.55 2.58
CA MET A 3 2.94 10.36 3.43
C MET A 3 1.49 9.88 3.55
N SER A 4 1.03 9.00 2.65
CA SER A 4 -0.22 8.26 2.88
C SER A 4 -0.13 7.53 4.22
N PRO A 5 -1.19 7.53 5.04
CA PRO A 5 -1.14 6.89 6.34
C PRO A 5 -0.86 5.40 6.21
N THR A 6 0.00 4.88 7.08
CA THR A 6 0.24 3.44 7.21
C THR A 6 -0.99 2.81 7.87
N VAL A 7 -1.60 1.83 7.21
CA VAL A 7 -2.74 1.08 7.77
C VAL A 7 -2.29 -0.19 8.49
N PHE A 8 -1.16 -0.76 8.09
CA PHE A 8 -0.56 -1.93 8.71
C PHE A 8 0.96 -1.92 8.49
N CYS A 9 1.71 -2.43 9.46
CA CYS A 9 3.17 -2.51 9.40
C CYS A 9 3.64 -3.79 10.07
N GLU A 10 4.38 -4.63 9.34
CA GLU A 10 4.91 -5.88 9.85
C GLU A 10 6.25 -6.19 9.18
N GLN A 11 7.26 -6.57 9.97
CA GLN A 11 8.56 -7.07 9.46
C GLN A 11 9.21 -6.21 8.36
N GLY A 12 9.07 -4.88 8.45
CA GLY A 12 9.62 -3.95 7.46
C GLY A 12 8.74 -3.71 6.22
N PHE A 13 7.58 -4.35 6.15
CA PHE A 13 6.55 -4.09 5.14
C PHE A 13 5.53 -3.08 5.67
N ARG A 14 5.37 -1.98 4.92
CA ARG A 14 4.42 -0.90 5.20
C ARG A 14 3.27 -0.97 4.20
N PHE A 15 2.05 -1.08 4.71
CA PHE A 15 0.83 -1.15 3.91
C PHE A 15 0.08 0.18 3.96
N PHE A 16 -0.43 0.65 2.82
CA PHE A 16 -1.16 1.91 2.72
C PHE A 16 -2.04 1.97 1.45
N PHE A 17 -2.89 2.99 1.38
CA PHE A 17 -3.75 3.26 0.23
C PHE A 17 -3.37 4.58 -0.45
N PHE A 18 -3.38 4.62 -1.78
CA PHE A 18 -3.35 5.87 -2.55
C PHE A 18 -4.77 6.28 -2.93
N SER A 19 -5.34 7.23 -2.18
CA SER A 19 -6.75 7.66 -2.34
C SER A 19 -7.10 8.29 -3.70
N ARG A 20 -6.13 8.50 -4.61
CA ARG A 20 -6.32 9.15 -5.93
C ARG A 20 -5.74 8.36 -7.10
N GLU A 21 -5.38 7.09 -6.92
CA GLU A 21 -4.78 6.30 -8.00
C GLU A 21 -5.83 5.67 -8.93
N GLU A 22 -6.69 4.80 -8.40
CA GLU A 22 -7.71 4.10 -9.19
C GLU A 22 -8.86 3.57 -8.33
N SER A 23 -9.97 3.17 -8.98
CA SER A 23 -11.20 2.74 -8.31
C SER A 23 -11.21 1.28 -7.85
N ARG A 24 -10.39 0.41 -8.44
CA ARG A 24 -10.32 -1.01 -8.05
C ARG A 24 -9.73 -1.13 -6.65
N MET A 25 -10.28 -1.99 -5.80
CA MET A 25 -9.74 -2.20 -4.45
C MET A 25 -8.33 -2.79 -4.51
N HIS A 26 -7.37 -2.11 -3.89
CA HIS A 26 -5.97 -2.56 -3.82
C HIS A 26 -5.25 -1.98 -2.63
N VAL A 27 -4.16 -2.63 -2.23
CA VAL A 27 -3.24 -2.14 -1.20
C VAL A 27 -1.83 -2.01 -1.78
N HIS A 28 -1.14 -0.95 -1.39
CA HIS A 28 0.27 -0.74 -1.69
C HIS A 28 1.12 -1.23 -0.54
N ILE A 29 2.24 -1.85 -0.87
CA ILE A 29 3.18 -2.45 0.06
C ILE A 29 4.54 -1.87 -0.27
N LEU A 30 5.21 -1.30 0.73
CA LEU A 30 6.56 -0.76 0.59
C LEU A 30 7.49 -1.40 1.60
N SER A 31 8.69 -1.74 1.15
CA SER A 31 9.76 -2.36 1.94
C SER A 31 11.11 -1.76 1.58
N GLY A 32 12.18 -2.17 2.27
CA GLY A 32 13.54 -1.77 1.92
C GLY A 32 13.98 -2.23 0.53
N ASP A 33 13.39 -3.32 0.01
CA ASP A 33 13.73 -3.93 -1.27
C ASP A 33 12.89 -3.40 -2.45
N GLY A 34 11.82 -2.65 -2.16
CA GLY A 34 10.98 -2.05 -3.20
C GLY A 34 9.50 -1.94 -2.83
N GLU A 35 8.69 -1.80 -3.88
CA GLU A 35 7.24 -1.59 -3.79
C GLU A 35 6.45 -2.68 -4.52
N ALA A 36 5.25 -2.97 -4.04
CA ALA A 36 4.30 -3.89 -4.65
C ALA A 36 2.86 -3.36 -4.51
N LYS A 37 2.00 -3.76 -5.46
CA LYS A 37 0.54 -3.49 -5.45
C LYS A 37 -0.22 -4.81 -5.50
N TYR A 38 -1.20 -4.98 -4.63
CA TYR A 38 -2.03 -6.19 -4.57
C TYR A 38 -3.51 -5.85 -4.75
N TRP A 39 -4.18 -6.54 -5.68
CA TRP A 39 -5.61 -6.40 -5.94
C TRP A 39 -6.43 -7.21 -4.92
N LEU A 40 -7.44 -6.58 -4.34
CA LEU A 40 -8.37 -7.26 -3.44
C LEU A 40 -9.60 -7.69 -4.21
N GLU A 41 -10.04 -8.92 -3.99
CA GLU A 41 -11.33 -9.44 -4.42
C GLU A 41 -12.23 -9.57 -3.19
N PRO A 42 -13.54 -9.27 -3.32
CA PRO A 42 -14.49 -9.40 -2.22
C PRO A 42 -14.71 -10.86 -1.79
#